data_AF-A0A0C2T9D3-F1
#
_entry.id   AF-A0A0C2T9D3-F1
#
_cell.length_a   1.000
_cell.length_b   1.000
_cell.length_c   1.000
_cell.angle_alpha   90.00
_cell.angle_beta   90.00
_cell.angle_gamma   90.00
#
_symmetry.space_group_name_H-M   'P 1'
#
loop_
_entity.id
_entity.type
_entity.pdbx_description
1 polymer ?
#
loop_
_entity_poly.entity_id
_entity_poly.type
_entity_poly.pdbx_seq_one_letter_code
_entity_poly.pdbx_strand_id
1 'polypeptide(L)'
;MKKRSAMTEMKDQLHAIWYCIPMDTCRPYLPAEREFFDQGTGKVPLVVIFTKFEALVTQEWSKMGDILEDEDAKWNRARVNAERTFQDHYLKPILNTKYPPKAFVVLDLMAQENAIFSHLIEKTAHAISIGSLRQLFTATQMNSLNTNLHQRSP
;
A
#
# COMPACT_ATOMS: atom_id res chain seq x y z
N MET A 1 -9.62 9.83 15.57
CA MET A 1 -10.11 10.13 14.21
C MET A 1 -11.31 11.07 14.16
N LYS A 2 -12.42 10.76 14.86
CA LYS A 2 -13.71 11.48 14.75
C LYS A 2 -13.65 13.02 14.87
N LYS A 3 -12.78 13.56 15.73
CA LYS A 3 -12.63 15.02 15.94
C LYS A 3 -12.05 15.72 14.70
N ARG A 4 -10.96 15.18 14.11
CA ARG A 4 -10.30 15.79 12.95
C ARG A 4 -11.06 15.58 11.65
N SER A 5 -11.76 14.45 11.49
CA SER A 5 -12.58 14.22 10.29
C SER A 5 -13.76 15.19 10.14
N ALA A 6 -14.20 15.80 11.24
CA ALA A 6 -15.34 16.70 11.31
C ALA A 6 -14.96 18.19 11.40
N MET A 7 -13.67 18.53 11.26
CA MET A 7 -13.25 19.93 11.27
C MET A 7 -13.72 20.64 10.01
N THR A 8 -14.21 21.87 10.18
CA THR A 8 -14.75 22.71 9.10
C THR A 8 -13.65 23.30 8.23
N GLU A 9 -12.49 23.61 8.84
CA GLU A 9 -11.34 24.13 8.12
C GLU A 9 -10.59 23.01 7.40
N MET A 10 -10.44 23.14 6.08
CA MET A 10 -9.82 22.13 5.22
C MET A 10 -8.41 21.76 5.67
N LYS A 11 -7.60 22.71 6.16
CA LYS A 11 -6.23 22.45 6.62
C LYS A 11 -6.16 21.56 7.87
N ASP A 12 -7.22 21.57 8.70
CA ASP A 12 -7.24 20.85 9.97
C ASP A 12 -7.99 19.51 9.86
N GLN A 13 -8.79 19.37 8.80
CA GLN A 13 -9.55 18.19 8.49
C GLN A 13 -8.65 16.99 8.13
N LEU A 14 -9.00 15.81 8.65
CA LEU A 14 -8.37 14.55 8.24
C LEU A 14 -9.02 14.03 6.94
N HIS A 15 -8.21 13.90 5.89
CA HIS A 15 -8.67 13.66 4.53
C HIS A 15 -8.49 12.25 4.00
N ALA A 16 -7.46 11.57 4.47
CA ALA A 16 -7.14 10.19 4.14
C ALA A 16 -6.29 9.59 5.25
N ILE A 17 -6.32 8.26 5.35
CA ILE A 17 -5.46 7.49 6.24
C ILE A 17 -4.68 6.51 5.38
N TRP A 18 -3.36 6.52 5.51
CA TRP A 18 -2.49 5.48 5.01
C TRP A 18 -2.17 4.52 6.14
N TYR A 19 -2.41 3.23 5.92
CA TYR A 19 -2.12 2.18 6.89
C TYR A 19 -1.15 1.17 6.27
N CYS A 20 0.07 1.12 6.80
CA CYS A 20 1.14 0.31 6.23
C CYS A 20 1.18 -1.08 6.86
N ILE A 21 1.18 -2.12 6.04
CA ILE A 21 1.28 -3.53 6.48
C ILE A 21 2.53 -4.14 5.86
N PRO A 22 3.55 -4.47 6.67
CA PRO A 22 4.78 -5.08 6.15
C PRO A 22 4.60 -6.57 5.92
N MET A 23 5.08 -7.07 4.78
CA MET A 23 5.01 -8.49 4.37
C MET A 23 6.30 -9.28 4.69
N ASP A 24 7.25 -8.68 5.43
CA ASP A 24 8.50 -9.34 5.82
C ASP A 24 8.40 -10.15 7.11
N THR A 25 7.25 -10.11 7.78
CA THR A 25 7.02 -10.90 8.99
C THR A 25 6.13 -12.09 8.68
N CYS A 26 6.49 -13.27 9.19
CA CYS A 26 5.61 -14.45 9.24
C CYS A 26 4.41 -14.24 10.16
N ARG A 27 4.02 -12.99 10.47
CA ARG A 27 2.98 -12.69 11.44
C ARG A 27 1.65 -12.70 10.70
N PRO A 28 0.84 -13.77 10.83
CA PRO A 28 -0.51 -13.71 10.32
C PRO A 28 -1.25 -12.57 11.03
N TYR A 29 -1.89 -11.76 10.20
CA TYR A 29 -2.96 -10.80 10.52
C TYR A 29 -3.33 -10.72 12.01
N LEU A 30 -2.95 -9.63 12.66
CA LEU A 30 -3.16 -9.48 14.09
C LEU A 30 -4.62 -9.24 14.42
N PRO A 31 -5.13 -9.78 15.55
CA PRO A 31 -6.44 -9.41 16.08
C PRO A 31 -6.64 -7.88 16.16
N ALA A 32 -5.58 -7.13 16.44
CA ALA A 32 -5.60 -5.67 16.50
C ALA A 32 -5.81 -5.00 15.11
N GLU A 33 -5.26 -5.57 14.03
CA GLU A 33 -5.50 -5.07 12.67
C GLU A 33 -6.95 -5.34 12.29
N ARG A 34 -7.43 -6.56 12.55
CA ARG A 34 -8.84 -6.92 12.34
C ARG A 34 -9.79 -5.99 13.09
N GLU A 35 -9.51 -5.75 14.36
CA GLU A 35 -10.30 -4.86 15.19
C GLU A 35 -10.32 -3.44 14.63
N PHE A 36 -9.19 -2.93 14.14
CA PHE A 36 -9.12 -1.62 13.49
C PHE A 36 -10.04 -1.54 12.26
N PHE A 37 -9.97 -2.52 11.36
CA PHE A 37 -10.85 -2.56 10.18
C PHE A 37 -12.32 -2.82 10.54
N ASP A 38 -12.60 -3.53 11.64
CA ASP A 38 -13.97 -3.78 12.10
C ASP A 38 -14.58 -2.58 12.85
N GLN A 39 -13.76 -1.71 13.44
CA GLN A 39 -14.18 -0.43 14.01
C GLN A 39 -14.45 0.63 12.94
N GLY A 40 -13.66 0.63 11.86
CA GLY A 40 -13.78 1.53 10.71
C GLY A 40 -13.31 2.97 10.97
N THR A 41 -13.12 3.72 9.88
CA THR A 41 -12.55 5.08 9.91
C THR A 41 -13.59 6.19 9.71
N GLY A 42 -14.89 5.84 9.76
CA GLY A 42 -15.99 6.76 9.50
C GLY A 42 -16.00 7.24 8.05
N LYS A 43 -15.99 8.56 7.83
CA LYS A 43 -16.01 9.17 6.48
C LYS A 43 -14.62 9.31 5.85
N VAL A 44 -13.56 9.06 6.62
CA VAL A 44 -12.19 9.25 6.13
C VAL A 44 -11.77 8.01 5.34
N PRO A 45 -11.39 8.13 4.06
CA PRO A 45 -10.95 6.99 3.26
C PRO A 45 -9.67 6.39 3.83
N LEU A 46 -9.68 5.07 3.96
CA LEU A 46 -8.53 4.27 4.35
C LEU A 46 -7.89 3.66 3.11
N VAL A 47 -6.59 3.87 2.93
CA VAL A 47 -5.77 3.24 1.89
C VAL A 47 -4.73 2.36 2.60
N VAL A 48 -4.73 1.07 2.27
CA VAL A 48 -3.75 0.12 2.82
C VAL A 48 -2.54 0.06 1.90
N ILE A 49 -1.35 0.18 2.49
CA ILE A 49 -0.08 0.11 1.76
C ILE A 49 0.65 -1.14 2.23
N PHE A 50 0.70 -2.16 1.37
CA PHE A 50 1.49 -3.35 1.63
C PHE A 50 2.95 -3.04 1.30
N THR A 51 3.84 -3.21 2.27
CA THR A 51 5.27 -2.92 2.11
C THR A 51 6.08 -4.21 2.14
N LYS A 52 7.32 -4.14 1.64
CA LYS A 52 8.29 -5.23 1.69
C LYS A 52 7.87 -6.49 0.93
N PHE A 53 7.34 -6.31 -0.30
CA PHE A 53 6.96 -7.45 -1.15
C PHE A 53 8.17 -8.30 -1.52
N GLU A 54 9.32 -7.69 -1.74
CA GLU A 54 10.58 -8.37 -2.01
C GLU A 54 10.97 -9.35 -0.89
N ALA A 55 10.71 -8.99 0.37
CA ALA A 55 10.96 -9.88 1.51
C ALA A 55 10.03 -11.12 1.47
N LEU A 56 8.78 -10.96 1.05
CA LEU A 56 7.86 -12.08 0.84
C LEU A 56 8.35 -13.00 -0.29
N VAL A 57 8.88 -12.43 -1.38
CA VAL A 57 9.52 -13.20 -2.46
C VAL A 57 10.72 -13.99 -1.93
N THR A 58 11.60 -13.38 -1.14
CA THR A 58 12.75 -14.06 -0.53
C THR A 58 12.33 -15.20 0.42
N GLN A 59 11.23 -15.03 1.15
CA GLN A 59 10.68 -16.10 1.99
C GLN A 59 10.18 -17.27 1.15
N GLU A 60 9.43 -17.02 0.09
CA GLU A 60 8.94 -18.07 -0.82
C GLU A 60 10.08 -18.78 -1.56
N TRP A 61 11.11 -18.02 -1.96
CA TRP A 61 12.35 -18.58 -2.51
C TRP A 61 13.02 -19.55 -1.52
N SER A 62 13.16 -19.13 -0.26
CA SER A 62 13.84 -19.94 0.76
C SER A 62 13.11 -21.25 1.06
N LYS A 63 11.78 -21.29 0.92
CA LYS A 63 10.96 -22.50 1.08
C LYS A 63 11.17 -23.52 -0.05
N MET A 64 11.68 -23.10 -1.21
CA MET A 64 11.88 -23.99 -2.35
C MET A 64 13.08 -24.93 -2.19
N GLY A 65 14.01 -24.63 -1.27
CA GLY A 65 15.22 -25.43 -1.06
C GLY A 65 16.17 -25.44 -2.28
N ASP A 66 17.11 -26.38 -2.28
CA ASP A 66 18.11 -26.53 -3.34
C ASP A 66 17.53 -27.37 -4.50
N ILE A 67 16.58 -26.79 -5.22
CA ILE A 67 16.10 -27.36 -6.48
C ILE A 67 17.18 -27.13 -7.54
N LEU A 68 17.47 -28.17 -8.35
CA LEU A 68 18.26 -28.04 -9.58
C LEU A 68 17.43 -27.32 -10.66
N GLU A 69 17.04 -26.08 -10.37
CA GLU A 69 16.40 -25.16 -11.30
C GLU A 69 17.37 -24.00 -11.58
N ASP A 70 17.23 -23.40 -12.76
CA ASP A 70 17.86 -22.11 -13.06
C ASP A 70 17.40 -21.05 -12.05
N GLU A 71 18.33 -20.19 -11.61
CA GLU A 71 18.07 -19.21 -10.55
C GLU A 71 16.98 -18.20 -10.96
N ASP A 72 16.94 -17.76 -12.23
CA ASP A 72 15.89 -16.86 -12.70
C ASP A 72 14.53 -17.57 -12.76
N ALA A 73 14.51 -18.83 -13.19
CA ALA A 73 13.29 -19.65 -13.17
C ALA A 73 12.74 -19.83 -11.75
N LYS A 74 13.62 -20.13 -10.79
CA LYS A 74 13.28 -20.23 -9.37
C LYS A 74 12.78 -18.89 -8.82
N TRP A 75 13.32 -17.76 -9.30
CA TRP A 75 12.95 -16.42 -8.80
C TRP A 75 11.57 -16.03 -9.26
N ASN A 76 11.29 -16.26 -10.54
CA ASN A 76 9.97 -16.04 -11.11
C ASN A 76 8.91 -16.89 -10.41
N ARG A 77 9.24 -18.15 -10.10
CA ARG A 77 8.35 -19.03 -9.34
C ARG A 77 8.13 -18.53 -7.91
N ALA A 78 9.19 -18.10 -7.22
CA ALA A 78 9.10 -17.53 -5.88
C ALA A 78 8.19 -16.30 -5.86
N ARG A 79 8.29 -15.45 -6.89
CA ARG A 79 7.45 -14.27 -7.04
C ARG A 79 5.98 -14.60 -7.31
N VAL A 80 5.70 -15.61 -8.14
CA VAL A 80 4.32 -16.12 -8.33
C VAL A 80 3.73 -16.68 -7.05
N ASN A 81 4.54 -17.40 -6.26
CA ASN A 81 4.10 -17.88 -4.95
C ASN A 81 3.88 -16.73 -3.97
N ALA A 82 4.72 -15.71 -3.97
CA ALA A 82 4.57 -14.54 -3.12
C ALA A 82 3.29 -13.76 -3.45
N GLU A 83 2.95 -13.63 -4.73
CA GLU A 83 1.67 -13.03 -5.15
C GLU A 83 0.48 -13.86 -4.63
N ARG A 84 0.54 -15.19 -4.73
CA ARG A 84 -0.51 -16.05 -4.16
C ARG A 84 -0.62 -15.87 -2.64
N THR A 85 0.52 -15.87 -1.94
CA THR A 85 0.57 -15.66 -0.49
C THR A 85 0.01 -14.29 -0.11
N PHE A 86 0.34 -13.24 -0.86
CA PHE A 86 -0.21 -11.90 -0.69
C PHE A 86 -1.74 -11.89 -0.83
N GLN A 87 -2.27 -12.46 -1.91
CA GLN A 87 -3.71 -12.50 -2.16
C GLN A 87 -4.46 -13.24 -1.04
N ASP A 88 -3.98 -14.43 -0.67
CA ASP A 88 -4.70 -15.32 0.24
C ASP A 88 -4.53 -14.93 1.72
N HIS A 89 -3.34 -14.50 2.13
CA HIS A 89 -3.01 -14.29 3.54
C HIS A 89 -2.98 -12.82 3.98
N TYR A 90 -2.86 -11.87 3.05
CA TYR A 90 -2.82 -10.44 3.38
C TYR A 90 -4.06 -9.71 2.85
N LEU A 91 -4.33 -9.79 1.55
CA LEU A 91 -5.38 -8.99 0.93
C LEU A 91 -6.79 -9.50 1.27
N LYS A 92 -7.05 -10.78 1.02
CA LYS A 92 -8.38 -11.39 1.21
C LYS A 92 -8.92 -11.23 2.64
N PRO A 93 -8.13 -11.42 3.71
CA PRO A 93 -8.60 -11.16 5.08
C PRO A 93 -9.09 -9.72 5.29
N ILE A 94 -8.35 -8.74 4.76
CA ILE A 94 -8.67 -7.31 4.91
C ILE A 94 -9.93 -6.93 4.13
N LEU A 95 -10.08 -7.44 2.90
CA LEU A 95 -11.27 -7.19 2.10
C LEU A 95 -12.54 -7.80 2.70
N ASN A 96 -12.41 -8.83 3.55
CA ASN A 96 -13.51 -9.50 4.23
C ASN A 96 -13.86 -8.91 5.61
N THR A 97 -13.25 -7.78 5.98
CA THR A 97 -13.58 -7.07 7.24
C THR A 97 -14.89 -6.29 7.12
N LYS A 98 -15.44 -5.85 8.26
CA LYS A 98 -16.69 -5.08 8.27
C LYS A 98 -16.58 -3.75 7.51
N TYR A 99 -15.42 -3.09 7.58
CA TYR A 99 -15.13 -1.87 6.84
C TYR A 99 -13.82 -2.03 6.05
N PRO A 100 -13.89 -2.61 4.83
CA PRO A 100 -12.70 -2.80 4.02
C PRO A 100 -12.10 -1.45 3.60
N PRO A 101 -10.79 -1.41 3.32
CA PRO A 101 -10.15 -0.21 2.83
C PRO A 101 -10.71 0.19 1.47
N LYS A 102 -10.71 1.49 1.18
CA LYS A 102 -11.24 2.02 -0.08
C LYS A 102 -10.30 1.77 -1.25
N ALA A 103 -9.01 1.63 -0.98
CA ALA A 103 -7.99 1.26 -1.95
C ALA A 103 -6.84 0.55 -1.26
N PHE A 104 -6.02 -0.16 -2.03
CA PHE A 104 -4.74 -0.68 -1.57
C PHE A 104 -3.65 -0.48 -2.62
N VAL A 105 -2.41 -0.52 -2.17
CA VAL A 105 -1.19 -0.40 -2.97
C VAL A 105 -0.18 -1.44 -2.47
N VAL A 106 0.54 -2.08 -3.40
CA VAL A 106 1.69 -2.91 -3.07
C VAL A 106 2.95 -2.13 -3.44
N LEU A 107 3.84 -1.91 -2.47
CA LEU A 107 5.17 -1.38 -2.71
C LEU A 107 6.10 -2.57 -2.98
N ASP A 108 6.40 -2.74 -4.26
CA ASP A 108 7.43 -3.65 -4.72
C ASP A 108 8.70 -2.86 -5.02
N LEU A 109 9.71 -2.96 -4.16
CA LEU A 109 10.98 -2.24 -4.32
C LEU A 109 11.77 -2.69 -5.55
N MET A 110 11.39 -3.80 -6.18
CA MET A 110 11.95 -4.24 -7.46
C MET A 110 11.33 -3.49 -8.66
N ALA A 111 10.23 -2.75 -8.45
CA ALA A 111 9.65 -1.87 -9.47
C ALA A 111 10.41 -0.53 -9.52
N GLN A 112 10.31 0.16 -10.65
CA GLN A 112 10.89 1.50 -10.78
C GLN A 112 10.28 2.47 -9.75
N GLU A 113 11.12 3.18 -9.00
CA GLU A 113 10.71 4.09 -7.92
C GLU A 113 9.60 5.06 -8.35
N ASN A 114 9.75 5.68 -9.53
CA ASN A 114 8.75 6.60 -10.09
C ASN A 114 7.39 5.95 -10.38
N ALA A 115 7.38 4.67 -10.76
CA ALA A 115 6.14 3.93 -11.01
C ALA A 115 5.39 3.65 -9.70
N ILE A 116 6.12 3.33 -8.62
CA ILE A 116 5.56 3.10 -7.29
C ILE A 116 4.90 4.38 -6.74
N PHE A 117 5.61 5.51 -6.79
CA PHE A 117 5.09 6.78 -6.31
C PHE A 117 3.87 7.24 -7.10
N SER A 118 3.92 7.15 -8.43
CA SER A 118 2.79 7.52 -9.30
C SER A 118 1.55 6.69 -8.98
N HIS A 119 1.72 5.38 -8.79
CA HIS A 119 0.61 4.48 -8.47
C HIS A 119 0.00 4.77 -7.09
N LEU A 120 0.83 5.05 -6.08
CA LEU A 120 0.35 5.41 -4.74
C LEU A 120 -0.44 6.73 -4.75
N ILE A 121 0.04 7.74 -5.49
CA ILE A 121 -0.63 9.02 -5.65
C ILE A 121 -1.99 8.81 -6.34
N GLU A 122 -2.03 8.06 -7.43
CA GLU A 122 -3.25 7.79 -8.18
C GLU A 122 -4.30 7.07 -7.33
N LYS A 123 -3.92 5.99 -6.64
CA LYS A 123 -4.83 5.21 -5.77
C LYS A 123 -5.34 6.04 -4.60
N THR A 124 -4.50 6.88 -4.01
CA THR A 124 -4.90 7.80 -2.93
C THR A 124 -5.85 8.87 -3.44
N ALA A 125 -5.55 9.47 -4.60
CA ALA A 125 -6.39 10.47 -5.25
C ALA A 125 -7.78 9.90 -5.57
N HIS A 126 -7.86 8.65 -6.05
CA HIS A 126 -9.13 7.98 -6.32
C HIS A 126 -9.91 7.64 -5.04
N ALA A 127 -9.21 7.28 -3.95
CA ALA A 127 -9.84 7.03 -2.65
C ALA A 127 -10.43 8.30 -2.02
N ILE A 128 -9.85 9.47 -2.28
CA ILE A 128 -10.39 10.75 -1.84
C ILE A 128 -11.68 11.06 -2.62
N SER A 129 -12.82 11.13 -1.91
CA SER A 129 -14.15 11.36 -2.52
C SER A 129 -14.41 12.81 -2.94
N ILE A 130 -13.62 13.77 -2.46
CA ILE A 130 -13.83 15.21 -2.71
C ILE A 130 -13.01 15.62 -3.94
N GLY A 131 -13.68 16.01 -5.02
CA GLY A 131 -13.04 16.31 -6.31
C GLY A 131 -12.00 17.43 -6.27
N SER A 132 -12.26 18.50 -5.53
CA SER A 132 -11.32 19.61 -5.33
C SER A 132 -10.10 19.20 -4.51
N LEU A 133 -10.29 18.37 -3.49
CA LEU A 133 -9.19 17.84 -2.67
C LEU A 133 -8.33 16.87 -3.47
N ARG A 134 -8.95 16.05 -4.32
CA ARG A 134 -8.25 15.18 -5.26
C ARG A 134 -7.36 15.99 -6.20
N GLN A 135 -7.89 17.06 -6.80
CA GLN A 135 -7.12 17.96 -7.67
C GLN A 135 -5.96 18.64 -6.92
N LEU A 136 -6.21 19.13 -5.70
CA LEU A 136 -5.17 19.74 -4.87
C LEU A 136 -4.07 18.73 -4.52
N PHE A 137 -4.44 17.53 -4.07
CA PHE A 137 -3.50 16.46 -3.74
C PHE A 137 -2.65 16.07 -4.96
N THR A 138 -3.26 15.85 -6.13
CA THR A 138 -2.52 15.53 -7.36
C THR A 138 -1.58 16.67 -7.76
N ALA A 139 -2.03 17.93 -7.70
CA ALA A 139 -1.21 19.09 -8.06
C ALA A 139 -0.01 19.29 -7.11
N THR A 140 -0.21 19.15 -5.79
CA THR A 140 0.87 19.28 -4.81
C THR A 140 1.90 18.16 -4.96
N GLN A 141 1.45 16.91 -5.15
CA GLN A 141 2.37 15.78 -5.32
C GLN A 141 3.13 15.83 -6.67
N MET A 142 2.49 16.27 -7.76
CA MET A 142 3.18 16.49 -9.04
C MET A 142 4.25 17.59 -8.95
N ASN A 143 3.97 18.69 -8.23
CA ASN A 143 4.95 19.74 -8.02
C ASN A 143 6.18 19.24 -7.24
N SER A 144 5.97 18.41 -6.21
CA SER A 144 7.07 17.79 -5.46
C SER A 144 7.91 16.83 -6.31
N LEU A 145 7.30 16.08 -7.24
CA LEU A 145 8.02 15.22 -8.18
C LEU A 145 8.88 16.05 -9.17
N ASN A 146 8.34 17.16 -9.68
CA ASN A 146 9.07 18.05 -10.59
C ASN A 146 10.24 18.78 -9.91
N THR A 147 10.09 19.18 -8.64
CA THR A 147 11.20 19.82 -7.90
C THR A 147 12.36 18.87 -7.62
N ASN A 148 12.09 17.57 -7.42
CA ASN A 148 13.14 16.56 -7.21
C ASN A 148 13.93 16.23 -8.49
N LEU A 149 13.33 16.44 -9.67
CA LEU A 149 14.03 16.29 -10.96
C LEU A 149 15.03 17.43 -11.21
N HIS A 150 14.73 18.64 -10.75
CA HIS A 150 15.64 19.80 -10.90
C HIS A 150 16.76 19.87 -9.86
N GLN A 151 16.71 19.07 -8.80
CA GLN A 151 17.76 19.00 -7.77
C GLN A 151 18.77 17.86 -7.99
N ARG A 152 18.60 17.04 -9.04
CA ARG A 152 19.49 15.90 -9.36
C ARG A 152 20.28 16.06 -10.68
N SER A 153 20.26 17.24 -11.30
CA SER A 153 21.19 17.53 -12.39
C SER A 153 22.55 17.94 -11.80
N PRO A 154 23.67 17.29 -12.20
CA PRO A 154 25.01 17.66 -11.75
C PRO A 154 25.44 19.04 -12.24
#